data_AF-A0A9D6NEJ2-F1
#
_entry.id   AF-A0A9D6NEJ2-F1
#
_cell.length_a   1.000
_cell.length_b   1.000
_cell.length_c   1.000
_cell.angle_alpha   90.00
_cell.angle_beta   90.00
_cell.angle_gamma   90.00
#
_symmetry.space_group_name_H-M   'P 1'
#
loop_
_entity.id
_entity.type
_entity.pdbx_description
1 polymer ?
#
loop_
_entity_poly.entity_id
_entity_poly.type
_entity_poly.pdbx_seq_one_letter_code
_entity_poly.pdbx_strand_id
1 'polypeptide(L)'
;MRDRVSRNRLNPNQGAPEVNPSERAVVRLLERVMERARAVSGSDDVAGLVREMSDHRLRYWRRRIENLTGGALLGYKSRVDGRTLNLLEPAGDAAWTEMTLRNSLREVEPTVNLVLAGDMHDAPGGPGRAYGEDEVSIHS
;
A
#
# COMPACT_ATOMS: atom_id res chain seq x y z
N MET A 1 -23.07 5.82 11.81
CA MET A 1 -21.62 5.85 11.48
C MET A 1 -21.09 4.44 11.16
N ARG A 2 -21.30 3.89 9.96
CA ARG A 2 -20.65 2.63 9.54
C ARG A 2 -20.53 2.58 8.02
N ASP A 3 -19.33 2.79 7.48
CA ASP A 3 -19.03 2.29 6.13
C ASP A 3 -17.78 1.44 6.13
N ARG A 4 -17.99 0.16 5.81
CA ARG A 4 -17.02 -0.92 5.89
C ARG A 4 -16.73 -1.54 4.53
N VAL A 5 -17.40 -1.07 3.45
CA VAL A 5 -17.43 -1.49 2.03
C VAL A 5 -17.50 -3.01 1.70
N SER A 6 -17.13 -3.93 2.60
CA SER A 6 -16.84 -5.33 2.27
C SER A 6 -16.81 -6.24 3.50
N ARG A 7 -17.63 -5.97 4.53
CA ARG A 7 -17.53 -6.54 5.91
C ARG A 7 -17.27 -8.07 6.02
N ASN A 8 -17.45 -8.88 4.96
CA ASN A 8 -16.57 -10.04 4.71
C ASN A 8 -16.56 -10.55 3.24
N ARG A 9 -17.29 -9.97 2.28
CA ARG A 9 -17.51 -10.60 0.96
C ARG A 9 -16.43 -10.28 -0.07
N LEU A 10 -16.09 -8.99 -0.25
CA LEU A 10 -15.05 -8.59 -1.19
C LEU A 10 -13.63 -8.71 -0.62
N ASN A 11 -13.46 -8.89 0.69
CA ASN A 11 -12.13 -8.94 1.31
C ASN A 11 -11.39 -10.29 1.08
N PRO A 12 -12.07 -11.46 1.16
CA PRO A 12 -11.46 -12.74 0.83
C PRO A 12 -11.01 -12.79 -0.63
N ASN A 13 -10.06 -13.68 -0.93
CA ASN A 13 -9.55 -13.89 -2.29
C ASN A 13 -10.66 -14.12 -3.31
N GLN A 14 -11.71 -14.84 -2.89
CA GLN A 14 -12.88 -15.21 -3.69
C GLN A 14 -13.85 -14.06 -3.92
N GLY A 15 -13.65 -12.92 -3.27
CA GLY A 15 -14.45 -11.71 -3.50
C GLY A 15 -14.05 -10.95 -4.76
N ALA A 16 -12.91 -11.29 -5.37
CA ALA A 16 -12.42 -10.64 -6.58
C ALA A 16 -13.40 -10.66 -7.79
N PRO A 17 -14.13 -11.76 -8.10
CA PRO A 17 -15.07 -11.78 -9.22
C PRO A 17 -16.39 -11.07 -8.90
N GLU A 18 -16.63 -10.72 -7.63
CA GLU A 18 -17.90 -10.17 -7.16
C GLU A 18 -17.96 -8.64 -7.22
N VAL A 19 -16.90 -7.99 -7.73
CA VAL A 19 -16.85 -6.53 -7.83
C VAL A 19 -17.90 -6.00 -8.80
N ASN A 20 -18.67 -5.02 -8.34
CA ASN A 20 -19.61 -4.28 -9.16
C ASN A 20 -19.34 -2.77 -8.98
N PRO A 21 -18.84 -2.06 -10.02
CA PRO A 21 -18.55 -0.64 -9.95
C PRO A 21 -19.74 0.24 -9.56
N SER A 22 -20.96 -0.19 -9.88
CA SER A 22 -22.20 0.52 -9.55
C SER A 22 -22.75 0.18 -8.16
N GLU A 23 -22.14 -0.76 -7.43
CA GLU A 23 -22.54 -1.06 -6.06
C GLU A 23 -22.22 0.12 -5.15
N ARG A 24 -23.19 0.51 -4.31
CA ARG A 24 -23.07 1.65 -3.36
C ARG A 24 -21.80 1.60 -2.51
N ALA A 25 -21.34 0.40 -2.17
CA ALA A 25 -20.11 0.21 -1.42
C ALA A 25 -18.87 0.67 -2.22
N VAL A 26 -18.77 0.29 -3.49
CA VAL A 26 -17.66 0.68 -4.38
C VAL A 26 -17.71 2.17 -4.69
N VAL A 27 -18.90 2.72 -4.97
CA VAL A 27 -19.08 4.16 -5.22
C VAL A 27 -18.57 5.00 -4.04
N ARG A 28 -18.97 4.65 -2.81
CA ARG A 28 -18.49 5.38 -1.62
C ARG A 28 -17.01 5.20 -1.35
N LEU A 29 -16.43 4.05 -1.71
CA LEU A 29 -14.98 3.86 -1.63
C LEU A 29 -14.26 4.84 -2.56
N LEU A 30 -14.72 4.96 -3.81
CA LEU A 30 -14.16 5.90 -4.77
C LEU A 30 -14.31 7.35 -4.31
N GLU A 31 -15.48 7.73 -3.81
CA GLU A 31 -15.72 9.06 -3.25
C GLU A 31 -14.73 9.37 -2.11
N ARG A 32 -14.49 8.40 -1.22
CA ARG A 32 -13.53 8.56 -0.11
C ARG A 32 -12.08 8.68 -0.58
N VAL A 33 -11.71 7.95 -1.62
CA VAL A 33 -10.39 8.07 -2.25
C VAL A 33 -10.22 9.45 -2.90
N MET A 34 -11.24 9.95 -3.60
CA MET A 34 -11.22 11.29 -4.20
C MET A 34 -11.16 12.39 -3.15
N GLU A 35 -11.95 12.30 -2.08
CA GLU A 35 -11.91 13.22 -0.94
C GLU A 35 -10.51 13.30 -0.34
N ARG A 36 -9.85 12.15 -0.16
CA ARG A 36 -8.48 12.10 0.34
C ARG A 36 -7.47 12.67 -0.66
N ALA A 37 -7.63 12.39 -1.95
CA ALA A 37 -6.75 12.96 -2.98
C ALA A 37 -6.81 14.48 -2.98
N ARG A 38 -8.01 15.09 -2.88
CA ARG A 38 -8.18 16.54 -2.71
C ARG A 38 -7.51 17.04 -1.44
N ALA A 39 -7.78 16.40 -0.31
CA ALA A 39 -7.27 16.84 0.99
C ALA A 39 -5.74 16.81 1.07
N VAL A 40 -5.09 15.84 0.41
CA VAL A 40 -3.62 15.70 0.42
C VAL A 40 -2.95 16.63 -0.59
N SER A 41 -3.55 16.83 -1.77
CA SER A 41 -2.93 17.61 -2.84
C SER A 41 -3.34 19.09 -2.89
N GLY A 42 -4.47 19.45 -2.26
CA GLY A 42 -5.09 20.77 -2.41
C GLY A 42 -5.65 21.05 -3.82
N SER A 43 -5.76 20.02 -4.69
CA SER A 43 -6.13 20.18 -6.09
C SER A 43 -7.30 19.28 -6.49
N ASP A 44 -8.32 19.90 -7.10
CA ASP A 44 -9.44 19.18 -7.70
C ASP A 44 -9.04 18.41 -8.97
N ASP A 45 -8.08 18.93 -9.73
CA ASP A 45 -7.55 18.27 -10.94
C ASP A 45 -6.88 16.95 -10.56
N VAL A 46 -6.10 16.93 -9.47
CA VAL A 46 -5.48 15.69 -8.96
C VAL A 46 -6.55 14.68 -8.55
N ALA A 47 -7.64 15.13 -7.90
CA ALA A 47 -8.74 14.24 -7.54
C ALA A 47 -9.51 13.71 -8.77
N GLY A 48 -9.65 14.53 -9.82
CA GLY A 48 -10.19 14.12 -11.12
C GLY A 48 -9.33 13.04 -11.78
N LEU A 49 -8.01 13.25 -11.82
CA LEU A 49 -7.08 12.26 -12.35
C LEU A 49 -7.14 10.94 -11.57
N VAL A 50 -7.16 11.00 -10.24
CA VAL A 50 -7.31 9.80 -9.39
C VAL A 50 -8.62 9.07 -9.68
N ARG A 51 -9.70 9.80 -9.96
CA ARG A 51 -10.99 9.20 -10.36
C ARG A 51 -10.88 8.47 -11.68
N GLU A 52 -10.34 9.10 -12.72
CA GLU A 52 -10.15 8.49 -14.03
C GLU A 52 -9.28 7.22 -13.95
N MET A 53 -8.19 7.30 -13.21
CA MET A 53 -7.27 6.20 -12.96
C MET A 53 -7.92 5.04 -12.19
N SER A 54 -8.83 5.34 -11.26
CA SER A 54 -9.57 4.33 -10.50
C SER A 54 -10.62 3.65 -11.37
N ASP A 55 -11.37 4.43 -12.15
CA ASP A 55 -12.36 3.91 -13.08
C ASP A 55 -11.71 3.04 -14.17
N HIS A 56 -10.53 3.42 -14.67
CA HIS A 56 -9.76 2.62 -15.60
C HIS A 56 -9.41 1.24 -15.02
N ARG A 57 -8.92 1.19 -13.77
CA ARG A 57 -8.60 -0.08 -13.09
C ARG A 57 -9.84 -0.94 -12.87
N LEU A 58 -10.96 -0.34 -12.47
CA LEU A 58 -12.22 -1.08 -12.30
C LEU A 58 -12.72 -1.67 -13.62
N ARG A 59 -12.61 -0.93 -14.75
CA ARG A 59 -12.91 -1.45 -16.08
C ARG A 59 -11.99 -2.60 -16.48
N TYR A 60 -10.68 -2.44 -16.25
CA TYR A 60 -9.69 -3.49 -16.54
C TYR A 60 -10.01 -4.77 -15.75
N TRP A 61 -10.30 -4.64 -14.45
CA TRP A 61 -10.71 -5.76 -13.60
C TRP A 61 -11.96 -6.45 -14.13
N ARG A 62 -13.02 -5.70 -14.43
CA ARG A 62 -14.27 -6.22 -15.00
C ARG A 62 -14.05 -7.01 -16.29
N ARG A 63 -13.27 -6.45 -17.21
CA ARG A 63 -12.90 -7.12 -18.46
C ARG A 63 -12.11 -8.41 -18.21
N ARG A 64 -11.23 -8.44 -17.21
CA ARG A 64 -10.53 -9.68 -16.81
C ARG A 64 -11.51 -10.76 -16.35
N ILE A 65 -12.57 -10.41 -15.62
CA ILE A 65 -13.63 -11.36 -15.20
C ILE A 65 -14.40 -11.86 -16.42
N GLU A 66 -14.81 -10.96 -17.31
CA GLU A 66 -15.63 -11.27 -18.50
C GLU A 66 -14.89 -12.16 -19.51
N ASN A 67 -13.56 -12.04 -19.59
CA ASN A 67 -12.73 -12.82 -20.49
C ASN A 67 -12.33 -14.21 -19.93
N LEU A 68 -12.77 -14.58 -18.73
CA LEU A 68 -12.51 -15.92 -18.19
C LEU A 68 -13.31 -16.99 -18.95
N THR A 69 -12.63 -18.07 -19.30
CA THR A 69 -13.23 -19.23 -19.99
C THR A 69 -12.95 -20.52 -19.23
N GLY A 70 -13.69 -21.59 -19.51
CA GLY A 70 -13.36 -22.94 -19.03
C GLY A 70 -13.50 -23.14 -17.51
N GLY A 71 -14.38 -22.37 -16.84
CA GLY A 71 -14.60 -22.49 -15.39
C GLY A 71 -13.49 -21.88 -14.53
N ALA A 72 -12.56 -21.13 -15.14
CA ALA A 72 -11.58 -20.35 -14.40
C ALA A 72 -12.26 -19.28 -13.53
N LEU A 73 -11.64 -19.00 -12.39
CA LEU A 73 -12.10 -17.98 -11.43
C LEU A 73 -11.01 -16.93 -11.23
N LEU A 74 -11.42 -15.68 -11.05
CA LEU A 74 -10.50 -14.62 -10.65
C LEU A 74 -10.41 -14.57 -9.12
N GLY A 75 -9.19 -14.58 -8.59
CA GLY A 75 -8.90 -14.26 -7.19
C GLY A 75 -7.93 -13.08 -7.11
N TYR A 76 -7.83 -12.40 -5.96
CA TYR A 76 -6.78 -11.38 -5.78
C TYR A 76 -5.38 -11.97 -6.00
N LYS A 77 -5.17 -13.19 -5.49
CA LYS A 77 -3.98 -14.03 -5.65
C LYS A 77 -4.39 -15.37 -6.27
N SER A 78 -3.45 -16.01 -6.96
CA SER A 78 -3.64 -17.35 -7.50
C SER A 78 -3.75 -18.38 -6.38
N ARG A 79 -4.31 -19.56 -6.70
CA ARG A 79 -4.33 -20.72 -5.81
C ARG A 79 -3.87 -21.97 -6.57
N VAL A 80 -3.32 -22.93 -5.83
CA VAL A 80 -2.95 -24.26 -6.35
C VAL A 80 -4.20 -25.15 -6.38
N ASP A 81 -5.24 -24.71 -7.10
CA ASP A 81 -6.51 -25.42 -7.28
C ASP A 81 -6.84 -25.68 -8.76
N GLY A 82 -5.92 -25.33 -9.66
CA GLY A 82 -6.04 -25.52 -11.11
C GLY A 82 -7.02 -24.58 -11.81
N ARG A 83 -7.63 -23.62 -11.10
CA ARG A 83 -8.71 -22.78 -11.65
C ARG A 83 -8.67 -21.31 -11.23
N THR A 84 -8.05 -20.97 -10.10
CA THR A 84 -8.01 -19.60 -9.59
C THR A 84 -6.79 -18.85 -10.16
N LEU A 85 -7.07 -17.94 -11.09
CA LEU A 85 -6.10 -17.01 -11.66
C LEU A 85 -5.97 -15.75 -10.79
N ASN A 86 -4.77 -15.15 -10.75
CA ASN A 86 -4.54 -13.92 -9.99
C ASN A 86 -4.99 -12.67 -10.76
N LEU A 87 -5.67 -11.76 -10.06
CA LEU A 87 -5.95 -10.40 -10.52
C LEU A 87 -4.72 -9.52 -10.34
N LEU A 88 -4.13 -9.55 -9.13
CA LEU A 88 -3.02 -8.70 -8.73
C LEU A 88 -1.70 -9.43 -9.03
N GLU A 89 -0.74 -8.67 -9.53
CA GLU A 89 0.58 -9.18 -9.90
C GLU A 89 1.64 -8.47 -9.04
N PRO A 90 2.58 -9.17 -8.41
CA PRO A 90 3.70 -8.50 -7.74
C PRO A 90 4.58 -7.81 -8.79
N ALA A 91 5.16 -6.66 -8.45
CA ALA A 91 6.22 -6.09 -9.28
C ALA A 91 7.43 -7.05 -9.32
N GLY A 92 7.90 -7.34 -10.53
CA GLY A 92 9.00 -8.24 -10.83
C GLY A 92 9.48 -8.03 -12.27
N ASP A 93 10.15 -9.04 -12.85
CA ASP A 93 10.78 -8.93 -14.18
C ASP A 93 9.78 -9.01 -15.35
N ALA A 94 8.52 -9.36 -15.08
CA ALA A 94 7.47 -9.35 -16.09
C ALA A 94 7.04 -7.92 -16.45
N ALA A 95 6.47 -7.75 -17.65
CA ALA A 95 5.87 -6.48 -18.05
C ALA A 95 4.79 -6.07 -17.04
N TRP A 96 4.83 -4.82 -16.59
CA TRP A 96 3.85 -4.31 -15.64
C TRP A 96 2.49 -4.15 -16.32
N THR A 97 1.45 -4.62 -15.65
CA THR A 97 0.06 -4.45 -16.04
C THR A 97 -0.62 -3.43 -15.13
N GLU A 98 -1.85 -3.05 -15.44
CA GLU A 98 -2.68 -2.13 -14.64
C GLU A 98 -2.90 -2.61 -13.18
N MET A 99 -2.71 -3.91 -12.94
CA MET A 99 -2.88 -4.58 -11.65
C MET A 99 -1.56 -5.01 -11.00
N THR A 100 -0.42 -4.56 -11.54
CA THR A 100 0.87 -4.75 -10.89
C THR A 100 0.97 -3.87 -9.64
N LEU A 101 1.21 -4.49 -8.50
CA LEU A 101 1.42 -3.83 -7.22
C LEU A 101 2.88 -3.43 -7.07
N ARG A 102 3.14 -2.13 -6.87
CA ARG A 102 4.48 -1.61 -6.56
C ARG A 102 4.89 -2.08 -5.16
N ASN A 103 6.10 -2.60 -5.04
CA ASN A 103 6.58 -3.27 -3.83
C ASN A 103 7.04 -2.31 -2.71
N SER A 104 7.08 -0.98 -2.95
CA SER A 104 7.68 -0.02 -2.03
C SER A 104 6.85 1.24 -1.86
N LEU A 105 6.65 1.67 -0.60
CA LEU A 105 6.09 2.98 -0.23
C LEU A 105 6.90 4.15 -0.80
N ARG A 106 8.20 3.95 -1.08
CA ARG A 106 9.07 4.96 -1.69
C ARG A 106 8.71 5.29 -3.13
N GLU A 107 7.97 4.40 -3.80
CA GLU A 107 7.45 4.66 -5.15
C GLU A 107 6.10 5.39 -5.14
N VAL A 108 5.55 5.68 -3.96
CA VAL A 108 4.18 6.20 -3.77
C VAL A 108 4.13 7.49 -2.94
N GLU A 109 5.26 8.02 -2.51
CA GLU A 109 5.36 9.26 -1.74
C GLU A 109 6.09 10.34 -2.57
N PRO A 110 5.58 11.58 -2.69
CA PRO A 110 6.45 12.71 -3.03
C PRO A 110 7.51 12.82 -1.93
N THR A 111 8.76 13.14 -2.30
CA THR A 111 9.93 13.15 -1.40
C THR A 111 9.59 13.64 0.01
N VAL A 112 9.36 12.71 0.94
CA VAL A 112 9.27 13.06 2.35
C VAL A 112 10.69 13.41 2.76
N ASN A 113 10.95 14.71 2.94
CA ASN A 113 12.14 15.16 3.67
C ASN A 113 11.98 14.69 5.10
N LEU A 114 12.46 13.48 5.38
CA LEU A 114 12.64 12.97 6.73
C LEU A 114 13.69 13.86 7.40
N VAL A 115 13.25 14.92 8.06
CA VAL A 115 14.09 15.65 9.01
C VAL A 115 14.16 14.78 10.26
N LEU A 116 15.26 14.06 10.42
CA LEU A 116 15.65 13.47 11.69
C LEU A 116 15.93 14.64 12.64
N ALA A 117 14.94 15.06 13.42
CA ALA A 117 15.18 15.86 14.61
C ALA A 117 15.73 14.93 15.70
N GLY A 118 16.93 14.43 15.47
CA GLY A 118 17.78 13.85 16.49
C GLY A 118 18.95 14.81 16.65
N ASP A 119 19.07 15.40 17.82
CA ASP A 119 20.37 15.80 18.32
C ASP A 119 21.28 14.57 18.31
N MET A 120 22.06 14.43 17.24
CA MET A 120 23.17 13.49 17.21
C MET A 120 24.24 14.07 18.13
N HIS A 121 24.06 13.97 19.44
CA HIS A 121 25.10 14.18 20.43
C HIS A 121 25.75 12.85 20.79
N ASP A 122 26.26 12.15 19.79
CA ASP A 122 27.38 11.23 20.02
C ASP A 122 28.63 12.11 20.06
N ALA A 123 28.95 12.62 21.25
CA ALA A 123 30.24 13.21 21.51
C ALA A 123 31.33 12.15 21.20
N PRO A 124 32.35 12.46 20.39
CA PRO A 124 33.36 11.49 20.04
C PRO A 124 34.25 11.22 21.27
N GLY A 125 34.28 9.96 21.70
CA GLY A 125 35.38 9.41 22.52
C GLY A 125 35.42 9.88 23.97
N GLY A 126 34.54 9.34 24.82
CA GLY A 126 34.82 9.28 26.26
C GLY A 126 35.76 8.10 26.55
N PRO A 127 36.94 8.30 27.19
CA PRO A 127 37.84 7.20 27.48
C PRO A 127 37.20 6.26 28.51
N GLY A 128 37.14 4.97 28.18
CA GLY A 128 36.65 3.93 29.05
C GLY A 128 37.41 3.94 30.37
N ARG A 129 36.71 4.19 31.48
CA ARG A 129 37.23 3.92 32.81
C ARG A 129 36.86 2.51 33.19
N ALA A 130 37.88 1.64 33.16
CA ALA A 130 37.87 0.33 33.79
C ALA A 130 37.59 0.47 35.29
N TYR A 131 36.85 -0.49 35.84
CA TYR A 131 36.65 -0.64 37.27
C TYR A 131 37.87 -1.28 37.93
N GLY A 132 38.24 -0.75 39.10
CA GLY A 132 39.31 -1.26 39.98
C GLY A 132 40.68 -0.64 39.66
N GLU A 133 41.59 -0.36 40.59
CA GLU A 133 41.76 -0.76 41.99
C GLU A 133 42.73 0.26 42.63
N ASP A 134 42.49 0.56 43.90
CA ASP A 134 43.48 0.86 44.95
C ASP A 134 44.53 2.00 44.85
N GLU A 135 44.50 2.77 45.95
CA GLU A 135 45.63 3.23 46.76
C GLU A 135 46.26 4.63 46.60
N VAL A 136 46.16 5.36 47.74
CA VAL A 136 47.19 6.12 48.47
C VAL A 136 47.31 7.64 48.24
N SER A 137 46.92 8.35 49.31
CA SER A 137 47.28 9.71 49.72
C SER A 137 48.74 10.07 49.53
N ILE A 138 49.08 11.30 49.07
CA ILE A 138 50.14 12.12 49.68
C ILE A 138 49.84 13.62 49.50
N HIS A 139 50.08 14.38 50.58
CA HIS A 139 50.08 15.83 50.75
C HIS A 139 50.99 16.61 49.78
N SER A 140 50.68 17.89 49.56
CA SER A 140 51.48 19.04 50.05
C SER A 140 50.65 20.31 50.05
#